data_AF-A0A1V5LM21-F1
#
_entry.id   AF-A0A1V5LM21-F1
#
_cell.length_a   1.000
_cell.length_b   1.000
_cell.length_c   1.000
_cell.angle_alpha   90.00
_cell.angle_beta   90.00
_cell.angle_gamma   90.00
#
_symmetry.space_group_name_H-M   'P 1'
#
loop_
_entity.id
_entity.type
_entity.pdbx_description
1 polymer ?
#
loop_
_entity_poly.entity_id
_entity_poly.type
_entity_poly.pdbx_seq_one_letter_code
_entity_poly.pdbx_strand_id
1 'polypeptide(L)'
;MVRPFIAVTGIAAGSALLFALLALLRRRILARRGISRAVTWDCGYSRPTARMQYTASSFVQPLTDQNRWILGSRVEEEPPQDYFPDKGSLHSHTPDLFLEKLWQPLLAAIAWLFHQLQWMQRGRISLYILYIAVVLLALLFWFGGLR
;
A
#
# COMPACT_ATOMS: atom_id res chain seq x y z
N MET A 1 46.78 19.39 2.44
CA MET A 1 45.56 18.67 2.88
C MET A 1 44.86 19.25 4.12
N VAL A 2 45.52 20.02 5.00
CA VAL A 2 44.92 20.48 6.29
C VAL A 2 43.95 21.67 6.15
N ARG A 3 44.16 22.56 5.16
CA ARG A 3 43.34 23.76 4.92
C ARG A 3 41.82 23.51 4.72
N PRO A 4 41.36 22.51 3.94
CA PRO A 4 39.93 22.24 3.80
C PRO A 4 39.29 21.72 5.09
N PHE A 5 40.04 20.99 5.94
CA PHE A 5 39.52 20.46 7.20
C PHE A 5 39.25 21.56 8.24
N ILE A 6 40.10 22.59 8.28
CA ILE A 6 39.93 23.77 9.14
C ILE A 6 38.73 24.62 8.67
N ALA A 7 38.51 24.74 7.36
CA ALA A 7 37.37 25.47 6.82
C ALA A 7 36.03 24.77 7.16
N VAL A 8 35.95 23.45 7.00
CA VAL A 8 34.74 22.67 7.32
C VAL A 8 34.42 22.71 8.81
N THR A 9 35.43 22.56 9.68
CA THR A 9 35.24 22.64 11.13
C THR A 9 34.84 24.05 11.58
N GLY A 10 35.38 25.10 10.97
CA GLY A 10 34.96 26.48 11.20
C GLY A 10 33.51 26.75 10.82
N ILE A 11 33.06 26.26 9.66
CA ILE A 11 31.68 26.39 9.20
C ILE A 11 30.71 25.61 10.12
N ALA A 12 31.08 24.40 10.53
CA ALA A 12 30.29 23.58 11.45
C ALA A 12 30.18 24.22 12.85
N ALA A 13 31.30 24.75 13.38
CA ALA A 13 31.29 25.46 14.65
C ALA A 13 30.45 26.74 14.56
N GLY A 14 30.59 27.51 13.48
CA GLY A 14 29.81 28.73 13.25
C GLY A 14 28.31 28.48 13.13
N SER A 15 27.90 27.43 12.40
CA SER A 15 26.48 27.07 12.25
C SER A 15 25.88 26.56 13.56
N ALA A 16 26.63 25.77 14.34
CA ALA A 16 26.20 25.32 15.66
C ALA A 16 26.02 26.50 16.64
N LEU A 17 26.94 27.47 16.62
CA LEU A 17 26.88 28.67 17.46
C LEU A 17 25.70 29.57 17.07
N LEU A 18 25.46 29.75 15.77
CA LEU A 18 24.28 30.46 15.25
C LEU A 18 22.98 29.76 15.67
N PHE A 19 22.89 28.44 15.54
CA PHE A 19 21.71 27.67 15.96
C PHE A 19 21.46 27.81 17.46
N ALA A 20 22.52 27.74 18.28
CA ALA A 20 22.41 27.93 19.72
C ALA A 20 21.91 29.34 20.08
N LEU A 21 22.42 30.37 19.39
CA LEU A 21 21.98 31.76 19.56
C LEU A 21 20.51 31.94 19.18
N LEU A 22 20.08 31.39 18.03
CA LEU A 22 18.68 31.43 17.59
C LEU A 22 17.76 30.67 18.54
N ALA A 23 18.19 29.53 19.07
CA ALA A 23 17.43 28.77 20.05
C ALA A 23 17.25 29.54 21.38
N LEU A 24 18.31 30.20 21.86
CA LEU A 24 18.27 31.08 23.03
C LEU A 24 17.36 32.29 22.82
N LEU A 25 17.46 32.94 21.67
CA LEU A 25 16.60 34.07 21.30
C LEU A 25 15.13 33.64 21.24
N ARG A 26 14.84 32.51 20.57
CA ARG A 26 13.50 31.91 20.52
C ARG A 26 12.97 31.66 21.93
N ARG A 27 13.77 31.04 22.82
CA ARG A 27 13.38 30.79 24.22
C ARG A 27 13.05 32.08 24.97
N ARG A 28 13.87 33.12 24.82
CA ARG A 28 13.65 34.43 25.47
C ARG A 28 12.38 35.13 24.97
N ILE A 29 12.13 35.09 23.66
CA ILE A 29 10.93 35.68 23.04
C ILE A 29 9.68 34.92 23.48
N LEU A 30 9.73 33.58 23.46
CA LEU A 30 8.59 32.74 23.81
C LEU A 30 8.31 32.72 25.33
N ALA A 31 9.31 32.93 26.19
CA ALA A 31 9.13 32.99 27.64
C ALA A 31 8.23 34.14 28.09
N ARG A 32 8.12 35.21 27.28
CA ARG A 32 7.25 36.36 27.56
C ARG A 32 5.88 36.27 26.88
N ARG A 33 5.65 35.26 26.03
CA ARG A 33 4.35 35.03 25.41
C ARG A 33 3.60 33.97 26.21
N GLY A 34 2.36 34.26 26.58
CA GLY A 34 1.44 33.22 27.07
C GLY A 34 1.21 32.20 25.96
N ILE A 35 1.92 31.07 26.02
CA ILE A 35 1.69 29.96 25.08
C ILE A 35 0.41 29.26 25.53
N SER A 36 -0.72 29.73 25.02
CA SER A 36 -1.98 28.99 25.14
C SER A 36 -2.07 27.98 24.01
N ARG A 37 -2.40 26.73 24.33
CA ARG A 37 -2.79 25.74 23.32
C ARG A 37 -4.22 26.06 22.90
N ALA A 38 -4.37 26.74 21.78
CA ALA A 38 -5.63 26.90 21.10
C ALA A 38 -5.71 25.95 19.91
N VAL A 39 -6.93 25.52 19.58
CA VAL A 39 -7.22 24.89 18.30
C VAL A 39 -6.93 25.88 17.18
N THR A 40 -6.18 25.44 16.18
CA THR A 40 -5.79 26.29 15.03
C THR A 40 -6.99 26.60 14.14
N TRP A 41 -7.93 25.65 14.06
CA TRP A 41 -9.17 25.74 13.32
C TRP A 41 -10.07 24.60 13.79
N ASP A 42 -11.23 24.89 14.35
CA ASP A 42 -12.16 23.87 14.85
C ASP A 42 -13.48 23.84 14.08
N CYS A 43 -13.65 24.68 13.05
CA CYS A 43 -14.92 24.85 12.33
C CYS A 43 -16.12 25.10 13.28
N GLY A 44 -15.88 25.66 14.47
CA GLY A 44 -16.91 25.85 15.51
C GLY A 44 -17.09 24.67 16.48
N TYR A 45 -16.26 23.62 16.40
CA TYR A 45 -16.26 22.52 17.37
C TYR A 45 -15.43 22.84 18.61
N SER A 46 -16.08 22.91 19.77
CA SER A 46 -15.42 23.23 21.05
C SER A 46 -14.33 22.23 21.50
N ARG A 47 -14.27 21.02 20.92
CA ARG A 47 -13.33 19.96 21.27
C ARG A 47 -13.05 18.98 20.12
N PRO A 48 -12.23 19.34 19.12
CA PRO A 48 -11.94 18.43 18.01
C PRO A 48 -11.18 17.20 18.49
N THR A 49 -11.47 16.06 17.85
CA THR A 49 -10.81 14.78 18.13
C THR A 49 -10.06 14.31 16.89
N ALA A 50 -9.08 13.42 17.05
CA ALA A 50 -8.35 12.83 15.92
C ALA A 50 -9.26 12.11 14.91
N ARG A 51 -10.47 11.70 15.32
CA ARG A 51 -11.47 11.08 14.44
C ARG A 51 -12.11 12.04 13.43
N MET A 52 -12.07 13.34 13.70
CA MET A 52 -12.60 14.38 12.81
C MET A 52 -11.59 14.82 11.75
N GLN A 53 -10.38 14.23 11.75
CA GLN A 53 -9.34 14.53 10.77
C GLN A 53 -9.56 13.74 9.48
N TYR A 54 -9.14 14.35 8.36
CA TYR A 54 -9.06 13.64 7.09
C TYR A 54 -8.18 12.38 7.21
N THR A 55 -8.68 11.28 6.68
CA THR A 55 -7.98 10.00 6.65
C THR A 55 -7.32 9.80 5.28
N ALA A 56 -6.57 8.70 5.15
CA ALA A 56 -6.01 8.30 3.87
C ALA A 56 -7.09 8.10 2.78
N SER A 57 -8.29 7.64 3.14
CA SER A 57 -9.38 7.47 2.17
C SER A 57 -9.86 8.82 1.61
N SER A 58 -10.06 9.83 2.47
CA SER A 58 -10.42 11.17 2.01
C SER A 58 -9.34 11.83 1.16
N PHE A 59 -8.06 11.58 1.46
CA PHE A 59 -6.95 12.11 0.66
C PHE A 59 -6.94 11.58 -0.77
N VAL A 60 -7.24 10.28 -0.95
CA VAL A 60 -7.22 9.61 -2.27
C VAL A 60 -8.59 9.70 -2.97
N GLN A 61 -9.66 10.13 -2.27
CA GLN A 61 -11.03 10.17 -2.79
C GLN A 61 -11.17 10.80 -4.19
N PRO A 62 -10.57 11.96 -4.51
CA PRO A 62 -10.69 12.55 -5.85
C PRO A 62 -10.13 11.65 -6.96
N LEU A 63 -9.11 10.85 -6.65
CA LEU A 63 -8.52 9.90 -7.60
C LEU A 63 -9.39 8.65 -7.73
N THR A 64 -9.93 8.13 -6.62
CA THR A 64 -10.81 6.96 -6.66
C THR A 64 -12.15 7.26 -7.35
N ASP A 65 -12.68 8.48 -7.20
CA ASP A 65 -13.94 8.90 -7.81
C ASP A 65 -13.81 9.10 -9.32
N GLN A 66 -12.74 9.76 -9.77
CA GLN A 66 -12.45 9.91 -11.21
C GLN A 66 -12.20 8.55 -11.89
N ASN A 67 -11.52 7.64 -11.20
CA ASN A 67 -11.13 6.33 -11.74
C ASN A 67 -12.06 5.20 -11.28
N ARG A 68 -13.28 5.53 -10.83
CA ARG A 68 -14.24 4.56 -10.29
C ARG A 68 -14.59 3.46 -11.30
N TRP A 69 -14.56 3.76 -12.59
CA TRP A 69 -14.77 2.78 -13.66
C TRP A 69 -13.67 1.72 -13.75
N ILE A 70 -12.42 2.08 -13.44
CA ILE A 70 -11.27 1.16 -13.41
C ILE A 70 -11.25 0.38 -12.11
N LEU A 71 -11.44 1.10 -10.99
CA LEU A 71 -11.23 0.59 -9.64
C LEU A 71 -12.45 -0.15 -9.08
N GLY A 72 -13.64 0.08 -9.63
CA GLY A 72 -14.88 -0.47 -9.10
C GLY A 72 -15.22 0.03 -7.69
N SER A 73 -14.72 1.21 -7.30
CA SER A 73 -14.95 1.81 -5.98
C SER A 73 -16.44 2.01 -5.70
N ARG A 74 -16.86 1.63 -4.49
CA ARG A 74 -18.23 1.77 -3.98
C ARG A 74 -18.21 2.61 -2.71
N VAL A 75 -19.18 3.51 -2.61
CA VAL A 75 -19.37 4.37 -1.45
C VAL A 75 -20.79 4.16 -0.96
N GLU A 76 -20.91 3.89 0.34
CA GLU A 76 -22.16 3.85 1.09
C GLU A 76 -22.13 5.01 2.06
N GLU A 77 -23.07 5.94 1.93
CA GLU A 77 -23.13 7.14 2.76
C GLU A 77 -24.53 7.34 3.33
N GLU A 78 -24.58 7.66 4.61
CA GLU A 78 -25.74 8.21 5.29
C GLU A 78 -25.42 9.66 5.61
N PRO A 79 -25.86 10.61 4.76
CA PRO A 79 -25.51 12.00 4.93
C PRO A 79 -26.13 12.54 6.22
N PRO A 80 -25.37 13.34 6.99
CA PRO A 80 -25.90 14.02 8.16
C PRO A 80 -27.09 14.92 7.78
N GLN A 81 -28.19 14.81 8.51
CA GLN A 81 -29.36 15.68 8.37
C GLN A 81 -29.38 16.69 9.52
N ASP A 82 -29.67 17.95 9.22
CA ASP A 82 -29.65 19.09 10.15
C ASP A 82 -28.25 19.49 10.67
N TYR A 83 -28.21 20.55 11.49
CA TYR A 83 -26.96 21.17 11.96
C TYR A 83 -26.19 20.33 12.98
N PHE A 84 -26.89 19.51 13.78
CA PHE A 84 -26.30 18.62 14.78
C PHE A 84 -26.95 17.23 14.70
N PRO A 85 -26.66 16.48 13.62
CA PRO A 85 -27.22 15.16 13.44
C PRO A 85 -26.68 14.19 14.48
N ASP A 86 -27.55 13.36 15.05
CA ASP A 86 -27.15 12.22 15.89
C ASP A 86 -26.47 11.11 15.07
N LYS A 87 -26.68 11.10 13.75
CA LYS A 87 -26.24 10.04 12.84
C LYS A 87 -25.65 10.60 11.55
N GLY A 88 -24.57 9.97 11.11
CA GLY A 88 -23.96 10.14 9.81
C GLY A 88 -22.90 9.06 9.63
N SER A 89 -22.86 8.42 8.47
CA SER A 89 -21.91 7.35 8.20
C SER A 89 -21.37 7.45 6.77
N LEU A 90 -20.11 7.06 6.60
CA LEU A 90 -19.43 6.99 5.31
C LEU A 90 -18.57 5.73 5.29
N HIS A 91 -18.88 4.82 4.38
CA HIS A 91 -18.11 3.62 4.12
C HIS A 91 -17.67 3.61 2.65
N SER A 92 -16.36 3.56 2.42
CA SER A 92 -15.76 3.46 1.09
C SER A 92 -15.07 2.10 0.94
N HIS A 93 -15.39 1.36 -0.12
CA HIS A 93 -14.78 0.07 -0.43
C HIS A 93 -14.26 0.05 -1.87
N THR A 94 -12.96 -0.21 -2.03
CA THR A 94 -12.32 -0.37 -3.34
C THR A 94 -11.81 -1.80 -3.46
N PRO A 95 -12.47 -2.67 -4.26
CA PRO A 95 -12.05 -4.07 -4.41
C PRO A 95 -10.76 -4.19 -5.22
N ASP A 96 -9.99 -5.26 -4.97
CA ASP A 96 -8.85 -5.62 -5.83
C ASP A 96 -9.36 -6.44 -7.02
N LEU A 97 -9.71 -5.72 -8.10
CA LEU A 97 -10.28 -6.33 -9.30
C LEU A 97 -9.33 -7.31 -9.99
N PHE A 98 -8.01 -7.10 -9.91
CA PHE A 98 -7.05 -8.04 -10.49
C PHE A 98 -7.02 -9.32 -9.68
N LEU A 99 -7.00 -9.22 -8.36
CA LEU A 99 -7.05 -10.40 -7.51
C LEU A 99 -8.35 -11.17 -7.70
N GLU A 100 -9.49 -10.49 -7.61
CA GLU A 100 -10.82 -11.12 -7.63
C GLU A 100 -11.24 -11.63 -9.02
N LYS A 101 -10.99 -10.86 -10.09
CA LYS A 101 -11.50 -11.21 -11.43
C LYS A 101 -10.49 -11.93 -12.32
N LEU A 102 -9.19 -11.81 -12.05
CA LEU A 102 -8.17 -12.44 -12.87
C LEU A 102 -7.49 -13.57 -12.11
N TRP A 103 -6.89 -13.29 -10.96
CA TRP A 103 -6.06 -14.27 -10.26
C TRP A 103 -6.85 -15.37 -9.58
N GLN A 104 -7.90 -15.05 -8.82
CA GLN A 104 -8.74 -16.05 -8.18
C GLN A 104 -9.32 -17.09 -9.15
N PRO A 105 -9.99 -16.72 -10.26
CA PRO A 105 -10.51 -17.70 -11.20
C PRO A 105 -9.41 -18.46 -11.94
N LEU A 106 -8.29 -17.81 -12.28
CA LEU A 106 -7.16 -18.46 -12.93
C LEU A 106 -6.54 -19.52 -12.02
N LEU A 107 -6.31 -19.20 -10.75
CA LEU A 107 -5.79 -20.15 -9.77
C LEU A 107 -6.78 -21.28 -9.50
N ALA A 108 -8.08 -20.98 -9.44
CA ALA A 108 -9.12 -22.00 -9.33
C ALA A 108 -9.15 -22.94 -10.55
N ALA A 109 -9.01 -22.41 -11.76
CA ALA A 109 -8.95 -23.19 -12.99
C ALA A 109 -7.70 -24.07 -13.06
N ILE A 110 -6.54 -23.54 -12.65
CA ILE A 110 -5.29 -24.30 -12.55
C ILE A 110 -5.45 -25.42 -11.51
N ALA A 111 -5.97 -25.11 -10.33
CA ALA A 111 -6.21 -26.10 -9.28
C ALA A 111 -7.18 -27.19 -9.75
N TRP A 112 -8.24 -26.82 -10.45
CA TRP A 112 -9.16 -27.78 -11.06
C TRP A 112 -8.46 -28.68 -12.08
N LEU A 113 -7.63 -28.13 -12.97
CA LEU A 113 -6.86 -28.89 -13.94
C LEU A 113 -5.91 -29.88 -13.24
N PHE A 114 -5.15 -29.43 -12.24
CA PHE A 114 -4.27 -30.30 -11.47
C PHE A 114 -5.03 -31.40 -10.74
N HIS A 115 -6.21 -31.10 -10.18
CA HIS A 115 -7.07 -32.10 -9.56
C HIS A 115 -7.52 -33.18 -10.56
N GLN A 116 -7.82 -32.82 -11.82
CA GLN A 116 -8.13 -33.82 -12.84
C GLN A 116 -6.90 -34.66 -13.23
N LEU A 117 -5.72 -34.05 -13.27
CA LEU A 117 -4.46 -34.77 -13.53
C LEU A 117 -4.03 -35.68 -12.36
N GLN A 118 -4.61 -35.55 -11.17
CA GLN A 118 -4.35 -36.48 -10.06
C GLN A 118 -4.70 -37.93 -10.41
N TRP A 119 -5.59 -38.18 -11.39
CA TRP A 119 -5.84 -39.54 -11.87
C TRP A 119 -4.57 -40.22 -12.44
N MET A 120 -3.68 -39.48 -13.10
CA MET A 120 -2.39 -40.01 -13.56
C MET A 120 -1.45 -40.36 -12.40
N GLN A 121 -1.57 -39.68 -11.27
CA GLN A 121 -0.75 -39.91 -10.08
C GLN A 121 -1.26 -41.06 -9.19
N ARG A 122 -2.38 -41.72 -9.55
CA ARG A 122 -2.92 -42.86 -8.80
C ARG A 122 -2.08 -44.12 -9.00
N GLY A 123 -0.89 -44.17 -8.39
CA GLY A 123 -0.16 -45.37 -7.91
C GLY A 123 0.08 -46.55 -8.87
N ARG A 124 -0.33 -46.49 -10.14
CA ARG A 124 -0.23 -47.58 -11.10
C ARG A 124 1.12 -47.51 -11.78
N ILE A 125 2.10 -48.23 -11.21
CA ILE A 125 3.47 -48.36 -11.71
C ILE A 125 3.51 -48.70 -13.21
N SER A 126 2.54 -49.48 -13.70
CA SER A 126 2.42 -49.82 -15.13
C SER A 126 2.24 -48.62 -16.05
N LEU A 127 1.52 -47.57 -15.63
CA LEU A 127 1.36 -46.35 -16.43
C LEU A 127 2.65 -45.55 -16.52
N TYR A 128 3.44 -45.51 -15.43
CA TYR A 128 4.75 -44.85 -15.42
C TYR A 128 5.74 -45.51 -16.38
N ILE A 129 5.80 -46.85 -16.36
CA ILE A 129 6.68 -47.62 -17.26
C ILE A 129 6.32 -47.35 -18.72
N LEU A 130 5.02 -47.34 -19.05
CA LEU A 130 4.55 -47.04 -20.41
C LEU A 130 4.92 -45.61 -20.83
N TYR A 131 4.71 -44.62 -19.97
CA TYR A 131 5.05 -43.22 -20.26
C TYR A 131 6.54 -43.04 -20.53
N ILE A 132 7.40 -43.65 -19.69
CA ILE A 132 8.85 -43.62 -19.87
C ILE A 132 9.24 -44.28 -21.21
N ALA A 133 8.70 -45.46 -21.52
CA ALA A 133 8.97 -46.14 -22.78
C ALA A 133 8.56 -45.30 -24.01
N VAL A 134 7.36 -44.70 -23.99
CA VAL A 134 6.88 -43.83 -25.08
C VAL A 134 7.75 -42.60 -25.24
N VAL A 135 8.12 -41.92 -24.16
CA VAL A 135 9.01 -40.75 -24.20
C VAL A 135 10.37 -41.14 -24.75
N LEU A 136 10.95 -42.27 -24.32
CA LEU A 136 12.21 -42.78 -24.82
C LEU A 136 12.17 -43.10 -26.31
N LEU A 137 11.10 -43.76 -26.78
CA LEU A 137 10.91 -44.05 -28.21
C LEU A 137 10.74 -42.77 -29.03
N ALA A 138 9.99 -41.78 -28.53
CA ALA A 138 9.83 -40.49 -29.18
C ALA A 138 11.16 -39.74 -29.27
N LEU A 139 11.95 -39.73 -28.18
CA LEU A 139 13.29 -39.14 -28.17
C LEU A 139 14.23 -39.86 -29.14
N LEU A 140 14.18 -41.20 -29.17
CA LEU A 140 14.99 -42.01 -30.06
C LEU A 140 14.64 -41.77 -31.52
N PHE A 141 13.36 -41.66 -31.86
CA PHE A 141 12.92 -41.30 -33.21
C PHE A 141 13.34 -39.88 -33.57
N TRP A 142 13.21 -38.94 -32.66
CA TRP A 142 13.61 -37.54 -32.89
C TRP A 142 15.12 -37.40 -33.10
N PHE A 143 15.92 -38.10 -32.29
CA PHE A 143 17.39 -37.97 -32.30
C PHE A 143 18.07 -38.94 -33.28
N GLY A 144 17.48 -40.12 -33.51
CA GLY A 144 17.98 -41.16 -34.40
C GLY A 144 17.38 -41.12 -35.81
N GLY A 145 16.26 -40.45 -36.04
CA GLY A 145 15.58 -40.33 -37.33
C GLY A 145 15.97 -39.11 -38.18
N LEU A 146 16.96 -38.32 -37.76
CA LEU A 146 17.47 -37.13 -38.45
C LEU A 146 18.96 -37.22 -38.83
N ARG A 147 19.47 -38.43 -39.04
CA ARG A 147 20.76 -38.69 -39.70
C ARG A 147 20.66 -39.84 -40.68
#